data_AF-A0A3E0IYA1-F1
#
_entry.id   AF-A0A3E0IYA1-F1
#
_cell.length_a   1.000
_cell.length_b   1.000
_cell.length_c   1.000
_cell.angle_alpha   90.00
_cell.angle_beta   90.00
_cell.angle_gamma   90.00
#
_symmetry.space_group_name_H-M   'P 1'
#
loop_
_entity.id
_entity.type
_entity.pdbx_description
1 polymer ?
#
loop_
_entity_poly.entity_id
_entity_poly.type
_entity_poly.pdbx_seq_one_letter_code
_entity_poly.pdbx_strand_id
1 'polypeptide(L)'
;MSPTVPFWIVAIFYLFIIISFSMAIRMIIKKQLLISSLISIVLIPLSTILLVFSSIGRGNQNEFEYFINSVREFELWAWLWLVIFAYLLYWWYLVFRYKKQEK
;
A
#
# COMPACT_ATOMS: atom_id res chain seq x y z
N MET A 1 -10.14 12.36 -22.72
CA MET A 1 -9.56 12.22 -21.37
C MET A 1 -9.72 10.77 -21.00
N SER A 2 -8.62 10.06 -20.72
CA SER A 2 -8.72 8.69 -20.22
C SER A 2 -9.60 8.69 -18.97
N PRO A 3 -10.51 7.72 -18.81
CA PRO A 3 -11.27 7.64 -17.58
C PRO A 3 -10.25 7.39 -16.45
N THR A 4 -10.34 8.21 -15.40
CA THR A 4 -9.49 8.11 -14.22
C THR A 4 -10.37 7.92 -13.00
N VAL A 5 -9.86 7.20 -12.00
CA VAL A 5 -10.53 7.20 -10.70
C VAL A 5 -10.68 8.64 -10.20
N PRO A 6 -11.81 8.96 -9.56
CA PRO A 6 -12.01 10.26 -8.94
C PRO A 6 -10.82 10.65 -8.08
N PHE A 7 -10.36 11.91 -8.23
CA PHE A 7 -9.17 12.42 -7.56
C PHE A 7 -9.16 12.17 -6.04
N TRP A 8 -10.32 12.22 -5.40
CA TRP A 8 -10.45 11.98 -3.96
C TRP A 8 -10.02 10.55 -3.54
N ILE A 9 -10.23 9.53 -4.38
CA ILE A 9 -9.79 8.15 -4.10
C ILE A 9 -8.27 8.09 -4.10
N VAL A 10 -7.65 8.69 -5.12
CA VAL A 10 -6.21 8.76 -5.27
C VAL A 10 -5.59 9.54 -4.09
N ALA A 11 -6.21 10.66 -3.70
CA ALA A 11 -5.77 11.45 -2.55
C ALA A 11 -5.82 10.66 -1.24
N ILE A 12 -6.91 9.92 -0.97
CA ILE A 12 -7.01 9.06 0.22
C ILE A 12 -5.93 7.98 0.23
N PHE A 13 -5.66 7.36 -0.92
CA PHE A 13 -4.63 6.32 -1.04
C PHE A 13 -3.23 6.85 -0.73
N TYR A 14 -2.85 8.00 -1.30
CA TYR A 14 -1.57 8.63 -0.97
C TYR A 14 -1.49 9.09 0.49
N LEU A 15 -2.59 9.57 1.06
CA LEU A 15 -2.65 9.97 2.46
C LEU A 15 -2.45 8.75 3.38
N PHE A 16 -3.05 7.60 3.05
CA PHE A 16 -2.81 6.33 3.74
C PHE A 16 -1.34 5.90 3.68
N ILE A 17 -0.67 6.06 2.53
CA ILE A 17 0.77 5.77 2.39
C ILE A 17 1.59 6.66 3.31
N ILE A 18 1.35 7.98 3.31
CA ILE A 18 2.09 8.95 4.12
C ILE A 18 1.93 8.67 5.62
N ILE A 19 0.69 8.38 6.05
CA ILE A 19 0.41 8.03 7.44
C ILE A 19 1.13 6.72 7.81
N SER A 20 1.03 5.69 6.96
CA SER A 20 1.65 4.39 7.22
C SER A 20 3.17 4.51 7.36
N PHE A 21 3.80 5.30 6.48
CA PHE A 21 5.23 5.53 6.51
C PHE A 21 5.66 6.28 7.78
N SER A 22 4.95 7.37 8.11
CA SER A 22 5.21 8.15 9.34
C SER A 22 5.04 7.31 10.60
N MET A 23 4.03 6.44 10.61
CA MET A 23 3.73 5.57 11.73
C MET A 23 4.76 4.44 11.89
N ALA A 24 5.25 3.88 10.77
CA ALA A 24 6.31 2.89 10.78
C ALA A 24 7.62 3.46 11.35
N ILE A 25 7.99 4.68 10.96
CA ILE A 25 9.14 5.39 11.54
C ILE A 25 8.98 5.56 13.05
N ARG A 26 7.81 6.02 13.52
CA ARG A 26 7.54 6.20 14.96
C ARG A 26 7.66 4.90 15.75
N MET A 27 7.14 3.80 15.20
CA MET A 27 7.23 2.47 15.82
C MET A 27 8.68 2.00 15.94
N ILE A 28 9.49 2.24 14.90
CA ILE A 28 10.92 1.91 14.92
C ILE A 28 11.68 2.72 15.97
N ILE A 29 11.43 4.03 16.05
CA ILE A 29 12.06 4.91 17.05
C ILE A 29 11.74 4.43 18.47
N LYS A 30 10.48 4.03 18.71
CA LYS A 30 10.04 3.49 20.01
C LYS A 30 10.53 2.06 20.28
N LYS A 31 11.22 1.42 19.33
CA LYS A 31 11.59 -0.01 19.37
C LYS A 31 10.39 -0.96 19.53
N GLN A 32 9.21 -0.53 19.09
CA GLN A 32 7.97 -1.30 19.15
C GLN A 32 7.72 -1.92 17.78
N LEU A 33 7.41 -3.22 17.73
CA LEU A 33 7.16 -3.95 16.47
C LEU A 33 8.28 -3.73 15.42
N LEU A 34 9.55 -3.75 15.85
CA LEU A 34 10.71 -3.39 15.04
C LEU A 34 10.75 -4.10 13.69
N ILE A 35 10.70 -5.43 13.69
CA ILE A 35 10.81 -6.24 12.48
C ILE A 35 9.64 -5.94 11.54
N SER A 36 8.40 -5.96 12.04
CA SER A 36 7.22 -5.70 11.22
C SER A 36 7.20 -4.28 10.65
N SER A 37 7.66 -3.29 11.41
CA SER A 37 7.72 -1.89 10.97
C SER A 37 8.85 -1.65 9.96
N LEU A 38 9.99 -2.35 10.10
CA LEU A 38 11.08 -2.29 9.13
C LEU A 38 10.64 -2.88 7.78
N ILE A 39 9.94 -4.02 7.80
CA ILE A 39 9.33 -4.61 6.61
C ILE A 39 8.36 -3.61 5.96
N SER A 40 7.49 -2.96 6.75
CA SER A 40 6.57 -1.95 6.23
C SER A 40 7.28 -0.76 5.56
N ILE A 41 8.40 -0.29 6.11
CA ILE A 41 9.19 0.79 5.49
C ILE A 41 9.69 0.42 4.10
N VAL A 42 10.03 -0.85 3.86
CA VAL A 42 10.49 -1.33 2.55
C VAL A 42 9.32 -1.59 1.61
N LEU A 43 8.22 -2.15 2.12
CA LEU A 43 7.06 -2.52 1.31
C LEU A 43 6.24 -1.32 0.81
N ILE A 44 6.19 -0.22 1.54
CA ILE A 44 5.49 1.01 1.14
C ILE A 44 6.07 1.64 -0.16
N PRO A 45 7.38 1.92 -0.27
CA PRO A 45 7.94 2.43 -1.51
C PRO A 45 7.86 1.38 -2.62
N LEU A 46 8.04 0.09 -2.31
CA LEU A 46 7.90 -0.98 -3.29
C LEU A 46 6.49 -1.02 -3.90
N SER A 47 5.43 -0.89 -3.09
CA SER A 47 4.05 -0.87 -3.59
C SER A 47 3.77 0.35 -4.46
N THR A 48 4.35 1.50 -4.11
CA THR A 48 4.24 2.74 -4.90
C THR A 48 4.93 2.58 -6.25
N ILE A 49 6.14 2.02 -6.26
CA ILE A 49 6.90 1.73 -7.49
C ILE A 49 6.10 0.78 -8.39
N LEU A 50 5.57 -0.33 -7.85
CA LEU A 50 4.78 -1.29 -8.63
C LEU A 50 3.56 -0.64 -9.31
N LEU A 51 2.83 0.23 -8.62
CA LEU A 51 1.70 0.97 -9.19
C LEU A 51 2.10 1.97 -10.27
N VAL A 52 3.19 2.71 -10.05
CA VAL A 52 3.66 3.70 -11.01
C VAL A 52 4.15 3.02 -12.28
N PHE A 53 4.93 1.94 -12.14
CA PHE A 53 5.43 1.18 -13.29
C PHE A 53 4.30 0.50 -14.08
N SER A 54 3.29 -0.06 -13.40
CA SER A 54 2.16 -0.68 -14.10
C SER A 54 1.28 0.35 -14.82
N SER A 55 1.18 1.56 -14.29
CA SER A 55 0.42 2.65 -14.93
C SER A 55 0.96 3.05 -16.32
N ILE A 56 2.24 2.79 -16.61
CA ILE A 56 2.87 3.11 -17.90
C ILE A 56 2.23 2.31 -19.05
N GLY A 57 1.77 1.08 -18.79
CA GLY A 57 1.16 0.17 -19.78
C GLY A 57 -0.38 0.20 -19.84
N ARG A 58 -1.03 1.05 -19.03
CA ARG A 58 -2.48 0.99 -18.74
C ARG A 58 -3.42 1.23 -19.95
N GLY A 59 -2.95 1.92 -20.99
CA GLY A 59 -3.79 2.30 -22.13
C GLY A 59 -4.96 3.21 -21.72
N ASN A 60 -6.19 2.89 -22.14
CA ASN A 60 -7.39 3.71 -21.93
C ASN A 60 -8.33 3.19 -20.81
N GLN A 61 -7.87 2.25 -20.00
CA GLN A 61 -8.64 1.68 -18.88
C GLN A 61 -8.49 2.54 -17.62
N ASN A 62 -9.50 2.57 -16.73
CA ASN A 62 -9.36 3.17 -15.39
C ASN A 62 -8.26 2.47 -14.58
N GLU A 63 -7.59 3.16 -13.65
CA GLU A 63 -6.52 2.58 -12.82
C GLU A 63 -7.02 1.37 -12.02
N PHE A 64 -8.24 1.45 -11.48
CA PHE A 64 -8.85 0.37 -10.71
C PHE A 64 -9.27 -0.82 -11.59
N GLU A 65 -9.85 -0.55 -12.76
CA GLU A 65 -10.22 -1.60 -13.72
C GLU A 65 -8.99 -2.33 -14.25
N TYR A 66 -7.95 -1.57 -14.60
CA TYR A 66 -6.67 -2.13 -15.04
C TYR A 66 -6.06 -3.02 -13.97
N PHE A 67 -6.06 -2.59 -12.70
CA PHE A 67 -5.61 -3.43 -11.59
C PHE A 67 -6.42 -4.73 -11.48
N ILE A 68 -7.76 -4.67 -11.51
CA ILE A 68 -8.61 -5.87 -11.43
C ILE A 68 -8.34 -6.82 -12.59
N ASN A 69 -8.22 -6.30 -13.81
CA ASN A 69 -7.91 -7.10 -14.99
C ASN A 69 -6.54 -7.76 -14.84
N SER A 70 -5.53 -7.00 -14.39
CA SER A 70 -4.18 -7.52 -14.18
C SER A 70 -4.12 -8.61 -13.10
N VAL A 71 -4.94 -8.49 -12.03
CA VAL A 71 -5.09 -9.58 -11.04
C VAL A 71 -5.71 -10.82 -11.67
N ARG A 72 -6.77 -10.65 -12.49
CA ARG A 72 -7.45 -11.77 -13.20
C ARG A 72 -6.55 -12.45 -14.22
N GLU A 73 -5.69 -11.68 -14.89
CA GLU A 73 -4.72 -12.15 -15.88
C GLU A 73 -3.46 -12.74 -15.22
N PHE A 74 -3.42 -12.81 -13.88
CA PHE A 74 -2.29 -13.32 -13.11
C PHE A 74 -0.98 -12.56 -13.35
N GLU A 75 -1.07 -11.25 -13.63
CA GLU A 75 0.12 -10.42 -13.77
C GLU A 75 0.87 -10.34 -12.43
N LEU A 76 2.17 -10.65 -12.47
CA LEU A 76 3.01 -10.77 -11.28
C LEU A 76 3.00 -9.51 -10.41
N TRP A 77 3.04 -8.33 -11.02
CA TRP A 77 3.04 -7.07 -10.27
C TRP A 77 1.74 -6.86 -9.49
N ALA A 78 0.60 -7.27 -10.06
CA ALA A 78 -0.72 -7.06 -9.46
C ALA A 78 -0.89 -7.98 -8.23
N TRP A 79 -0.46 -9.24 -8.35
CA TRP A 79 -0.44 -10.18 -7.23
C TRP A 79 0.57 -9.78 -6.14
N LEU A 80 1.78 -9.35 -6.52
CA LEU A 80 2.76 -8.82 -5.56
C LEU A 80 2.19 -7.63 -4.81
N TRP A 81 1.57 -6.69 -5.52
CA TRP A 81 0.94 -5.53 -4.91
C TRP A 81 -0.19 -5.92 -3.96
N LEU A 82 -1.02 -6.91 -4.33
CA LEU A 82 -2.11 -7.41 -3.49
C LEU A 82 -1.60 -8.03 -2.18
N VAL A 83 -0.53 -8.83 -2.25
CA VAL A 83 0.12 -9.41 -1.06
C VAL A 83 0.69 -8.31 -0.17
N ILE A 84 1.34 -7.30 -0.74
CA ILE A 84 1.86 -6.15 0.02
C ILE A 84 0.73 -5.39 0.70
N PHE A 85 -0.38 -5.16 -0.02
CA PHE A 85 -1.55 -4.48 0.53
C PHE A 85 -2.16 -5.27 1.69
N ALA A 86 -2.33 -6.58 1.55
CA ALA A 86 -2.80 -7.46 2.61
C ALA A 86 -1.87 -7.43 3.85
N TYR A 87 -0.55 -7.45 3.62
CA TYR A 87 0.42 -7.29 4.71
C TYR A 87 0.29 -5.95 5.42
N LEU A 88 0.11 -4.84 4.70
CA LEU A 88 -0.06 -3.51 5.30
C LEU A 88 -1.31 -3.45 6.19
N LEU A 89 -2.42 -4.08 5.78
CA LEU A 89 -3.61 -4.20 6.61
C LEU A 89 -3.34 -5.00 7.89
N TYR A 90 -2.63 -6.13 7.77
CA TYR A 90 -2.20 -6.92 8.92
C TYR A 90 -1.28 -6.14 9.87
N TRP A 91 -0.33 -5.38 9.32
CA TRP A 91 0.56 -4.52 10.11
C TRP A 91 -0.22 -3.43 10.86
N TRP A 92 -1.18 -2.79 10.22
CA TRP A 92 -2.07 -1.83 10.89
C TRP A 92 -2.86 -2.47 12.03
N TYR A 93 -3.37 -3.69 11.84
CA TYR A 93 -4.00 -4.45 12.91
C TYR A 93 -3.06 -4.66 14.10
N LEU A 94 -1.80 -5.06 13.86
CA LEU A 94 -0.79 -5.19 14.92
C LEU A 94 -0.53 -3.86 15.63
N VAL A 95 -0.41 -2.76 14.89
CA VAL A 95 -0.21 -1.41 15.43
C VAL A 95 -1.37 -1.01 16.36
N PHE A 96 -2.61 -1.26 15.97
CA PHE A 96 -3.78 -0.97 16.80
C PHE A 96 -3.84 -1.85 18.05
N ARG A 97 -3.52 -3.14 17.92
CA ARG A 97 -3.46 -4.07 19.05
C ARG A 97 -2.40 -3.66 20.06
N TYR A 98 -1.22 -3.26 19.60
CA TYR A 98 -0.13 -2.81 20.44
C TYR A 98 -0.52 -1.54 21.22
N LYS A 99 -1.07 -0.52 20.54
CA LYS A 99 -1.57 0.69 21.19
C LYS A 99 -2.66 0.44 22.24
N LYS A 100 -3.46 -0.61 22.06
CA LYS A 100 -4.51 -0.99 23.03
C LYS A 100 -3.91 -1.61 24.30
N GLN A 101 -2.74 -2.25 24.22
CA GLN A 101 -2.06 -2.83 25.39
C GLN A 101 -1.19 -1.83 26.16
N GLU A 102 -0.76 -0.75 25.50
CA GLU A 102 -0.01 0.35 26.13
C GLU A 102 -0.92 1.33 26.91
N LYS A 103 -2.24 1.26 26.73
CA LYS A 103 -3.26 2.03 27.46
C LYS A 103 -3.85 1.23 28.62
#